data_AF-A0A5F1SF12-F1
#
_entry.id   AF-A0A5F1SF12-F1
#
_cell.length_a   1.000
_cell.length_b   1.000
_cell.length_c   1.000
_cell.angle_alpha   90.00
_cell.angle_beta   90.00
_cell.angle_gamma   90.00
#
_symmetry.space_group_name_H-M   'P 1'
#
loop_
_entity.id
_entity.type
_entity.pdbx_description
1 polymer ?
#
loop_
_entity_poly.entity_id
_entity_poly.type
_entity_poly.pdbx_seq_one_letter_code
_entity_poly.pdbx_strand_id
1 'polypeptide(L)'
;MRRYHHLVEGVLQPEEIDRLQRIFDVLIAQPWFDLNDFNREAFALELIKLYRGGAVDFTNLHQLGALAAIASFSRDMPEEERQALNLLYRAS
;
A
#
# COMPACT_ATOMS: atom_id res chain seq x y z
N MET A 1 -6.03 25.40 -3.77
CA MET A 1 -5.78 23.95 -3.89
C MET A 1 -4.59 23.71 -4.82
N ARG A 2 -3.33 23.82 -4.33
CA ARG A 2 -2.10 23.60 -5.14
C ARG A 2 -1.08 22.65 -4.49
N ARG A 3 -1.37 22.10 -3.31
CA ARG A 3 -0.38 21.37 -2.50
C ARG A 3 -0.16 19.90 -2.91
N TYR A 4 -0.91 19.38 -3.88
CA TYR A 4 -0.93 17.95 -4.20
C TYR A 4 -0.77 17.65 -5.69
N HIS A 5 -0.45 18.67 -6.50
CA HIS A 5 -0.28 18.47 -7.95
C HIS A 5 0.97 17.63 -8.27
N HIS A 6 1.96 17.63 -7.38
CA HIS A 6 3.15 16.80 -7.50
C HIS A 6 2.89 15.31 -7.21
N LEU A 7 1.73 14.95 -6.67
CA LEU A 7 1.39 13.56 -6.36
C LEU A 7 1.00 12.74 -7.60
N VAL A 8 0.51 13.41 -8.65
CA VAL A 8 0.01 12.75 -9.87
C VAL A 8 1.14 12.46 -10.87
N GLU A 9 2.20 13.27 -10.90
CA GLU A 9 3.30 13.15 -11.88
C GLU A 9 4.72 13.27 -11.28
N GLY A 10 4.86 13.49 -9.97
CA GLY A 10 6.14 13.87 -9.35
C GLY A 10 6.87 12.76 -8.59
N VAL A 11 8.18 12.99 -8.42
CA VAL A 11 9.06 12.25 -7.51
C VAL A 11 8.60 12.53 -6.07
N LEU A 12 8.41 11.48 -5.27
CA LEU A 12 8.09 11.60 -3.85
C LEU A 12 9.22 12.34 -3.13
N GLN A 13 8.86 13.34 -2.32
CA GLN A 13 9.84 14.05 -1.48
C GLN A 13 10.35 13.11 -0.37
N PRO A 14 11.57 13.31 0.15
CA PRO A 14 12.12 12.49 1.22
C PRO A 14 11.18 12.34 2.43
N GLU A 15 10.51 13.41 2.85
CA GLU A 15 9.59 13.38 3.99
C GLU A 15 8.32 12.56 3.70
N GLU A 16 7.93 12.47 2.43
CA GLU A 16 6.79 11.66 1.98
C GLU A 16 7.18 10.18 1.96
N ILE A 17 8.38 9.87 1.48
CA ILE A 17 8.97 8.54 1.54
C ILE A 17 9.07 8.06 3.00
N ASP A 18 9.58 8.89 3.90
CA ASP A 18 9.69 8.55 5.33
C ASP A 18 8.33 8.22 5.96
N ARG A 19 7.27 8.95 5.59
CA ARG A 19 5.92 8.68 6.08
C ARG A 19 5.38 7.36 5.55
N LEU A 20 5.55 7.10 4.25
CA LEU A 20 5.13 5.84 3.62
C LEU A 20 5.88 4.66 4.23
N GLN A 21 7.20 4.80 4.43
CA GLN A 21 8.05 3.80 5.05
C GLN A 21 7.55 3.43 6.45
N ARG A 22 7.20 4.42 7.29
CA ARG A 22 6.68 4.16 8.65
C ARG A 22 5.37 3.39 8.64
N ILE A 23 4.44 3.76 7.76
CA ILE A 23 3.15 3.04 7.64
C ILE A 23 3.40 1.62 7.14
N PHE A 24 4.24 1.49 6.12
CA PHE A 24 4.62 0.21 5.55
C PHE A 24 5.21 -0.73 6.61
N ASP A 25 6.24 -0.29 7.33
CA ASP A 25 6.95 -1.09 8.34
C ASP A 25 5.99 -1.56 9.46
N VAL A 26 5.07 -0.70 9.89
CA VAL A 26 4.06 -1.04 10.91
C VAL A 26 3.10 -2.12 10.43
N LEU A 27 2.67 -2.06 9.16
CA LEU A 27 1.66 -2.97 8.62
C LEU A 27 2.26 -4.32 8.22
N ILE A 28 3.47 -4.36 7.65
CA ILE A 28 4.11 -5.64 7.31
C ILE A 28 4.58 -6.42 8.55
N ALA A 29 4.79 -5.73 9.67
CA ALA A 29 5.15 -6.36 10.95
C ALA A 29 3.95 -7.02 11.66
N GLN A 30 2.73 -6.84 11.15
CA GLN A 30 1.54 -7.43 11.75
C GLN A 30 1.51 -8.95 11.57
N PRO A 31 1.05 -9.72 12.58
CA PRO A 31 1.09 -11.18 12.54
C PRO A 31 0.18 -11.80 11.47
N TRP A 32 -0.85 -11.08 11.05
CA TRP A 32 -1.77 -11.48 9.99
C TRP A 32 -1.19 -11.25 8.59
N PHE A 33 -0.14 -10.43 8.44
CA PHE A 33 0.47 -10.15 7.14
C PHE A 33 1.24 -11.39 6.65
N ASP A 34 0.96 -11.81 5.43
CA ASP A 34 1.70 -12.86 4.73
C ASP A 34 3.00 -12.28 4.18
N LEU A 35 4.01 -12.28 5.05
CA LEU A 35 5.31 -11.68 4.75
C LEU A 35 6.15 -12.60 3.85
N ASN A 36 6.23 -12.20 2.58
CA ASN A 36 7.17 -12.71 1.58
C ASN A 36 7.56 -11.55 0.64
N ASP A 37 8.64 -11.71 -0.13
CA ASP A 37 9.18 -10.63 -0.95
C ASP A 37 8.15 -10.08 -1.96
N PHE A 38 7.35 -10.97 -2.57
CA PHE A 38 6.32 -10.58 -3.52
C PHE A 38 5.23 -9.71 -2.86
N ASN A 39 4.65 -10.16 -1.75
CA ASN A 39 3.62 -9.41 -1.03
C ASN A 39 4.16 -8.10 -0.46
N ARG A 40 5.43 -8.09 -0.04
CA ARG A 40 6.12 -6.90 0.45
C ARG A 40 6.24 -5.84 -0.65
N GLU A 41 6.67 -6.21 -1.84
CA GLU A 41 6.78 -5.29 -2.99
C GLU A 41 5.41 -4.83 -3.48
N ALA A 42 4.46 -5.75 -3.63
CA ALA A 42 3.10 -5.45 -4.07
C ALA A 42 2.38 -4.49 -3.11
N PHE A 43 2.55 -4.68 -1.79
CA PHE A 43 1.98 -3.79 -0.80
C PHE A 43 2.62 -2.39 -0.82
N ALA A 44 3.93 -2.28 -1.05
CA ALA A 44 4.59 -0.98 -1.20
C ALA A 44 4.01 -0.19 -2.39
N LEU A 45 3.78 -0.86 -3.53
CA LEU A 45 3.15 -0.25 -4.69
C LEU A 45 1.72 0.23 -4.40
N GLU A 46 0.94 -0.58 -3.70
CA GLU A 46 -0.44 -0.22 -3.34
C GLU A 46 -0.48 0.98 -2.39
N LEU A 47 0.43 1.05 -1.42
CA LEU A 47 0.54 2.20 -0.52
C LEU A 47 0.90 3.49 -1.27
N ILE A 48 1.79 3.41 -2.26
CA ILE A 48 2.14 4.53 -3.14
C ILE A 48 0.91 4.95 -3.97
N LYS A 49 0.15 4.00 -4.52
CA LYS A 49 -1.08 4.29 -5.29
C LYS A 49 -2.12 5.02 -4.43
N LEU A 50 -2.36 4.55 -3.21
CA LEU A 50 -3.28 5.21 -2.26
C LEU A 50 -2.85 6.65 -1.97
N TYR A 51 -1.56 6.86 -1.71
CA TYR A 51 -1.00 8.18 -1.47
C TYR A 51 -1.17 9.11 -2.67
N ARG A 52 -0.83 8.65 -3.87
CA ARG A 52 -1.00 9.40 -5.12
C ARG A 52 -2.47 9.67 -5.46
N GLY A 53 -3.38 8.79 -5.03
CA GLY A 53 -4.83 8.95 -5.11
C GLY A 53 -5.39 10.03 -4.17
N GLY A 54 -4.55 10.67 -3.34
CA GLY A 54 -4.93 11.78 -2.47
C GLY A 54 -5.09 11.42 -1.00
N ALA A 55 -4.81 10.17 -0.59
CA ALA A 55 -4.74 9.79 0.81
C ALA A 55 -3.42 10.28 1.44
N VAL A 56 -3.31 11.59 1.65
CA VAL A 56 -2.08 12.27 2.11
C VAL A 56 -2.00 12.48 3.61
N ASP A 57 -3.14 12.44 4.29
CA ASP A 57 -3.21 12.47 5.75
C ASP A 57 -2.70 11.14 6.32
N PHE A 58 -1.84 11.21 7.33
CA PHE A 58 -1.15 10.03 7.86
C PHE A 58 -2.12 9.00 8.45
N THR A 59 -3.10 9.46 9.23
CA THR A 59 -4.08 8.58 9.88
C THR A 59 -4.99 7.94 8.84
N ASN A 60 -5.47 8.71 7.87
CA ASN A 60 -6.29 8.20 6.78
C ASN A 60 -5.52 7.18 5.92
N LEU A 61 -4.28 7.50 5.54
CA LEU A 61 -3.43 6.61 4.74
C LEU A 61 -3.11 5.32 5.48
N HIS A 62 -2.84 5.39 6.79
CA HIS A 62 -2.64 4.20 7.61
C HIS A 62 -3.89 3.31 7.65
N GLN A 63 -5.08 3.90 7.82
CA GLN A 63 -6.34 3.14 7.83
C GLN A 63 -6.64 2.49 6.48
N LEU A 64 -6.50 3.24 5.37
CA LEU A 64 -6.70 2.72 4.02
C LEU A 64 -5.66 1.65 3.68
N GLY A 65 -4.40 1.88 4.03
CA GLY A 65 -3.32 0.91 3.87
C GLY A 65 -3.58 -0.36 4.67
N ALA A 66 -4.08 -0.26 5.91
CA ALA A 66 -4.44 -1.43 6.71
C ALA A 66 -5.59 -2.23 6.10
N LEU A 67 -6.65 -1.55 5.62
CA LEU A 67 -7.77 -2.22 4.96
C LEU A 67 -7.34 -2.94 3.68
N ALA A 68 -6.52 -2.29 2.85
CA ALA A 68 -5.94 -2.90 1.66
C ALA A 68 -5.03 -4.08 2.02
N ALA A 69 -4.18 -3.91 3.03
CA ALA A 69 -3.28 -4.94 3.54
C ALA A 69 -4.04 -6.21 3.99
N ILE A 70 -5.08 -6.04 4.79
CA ILE A 70 -5.92 -7.14 5.28
C ILE A 70 -6.63 -7.83 4.11
N ALA A 71 -7.21 -7.05 3.20
CA ALA A 71 -7.99 -7.58 2.10
C ALA A 71 -7.17 -8.33 1.06
N SER A 72 -5.87 -8.07 0.94
CA SER A 72 -5.05 -8.54 -0.20
C SER A 72 -3.78 -9.28 0.18
N PHE A 73 -3.33 -9.16 1.43
CA PHE A 73 -2.03 -9.66 1.88
C PHE A 73 -2.13 -10.37 3.24
N SER A 74 -3.34 -10.71 3.69
CA SER A 74 -3.56 -11.52 4.89
C SER A 74 -3.26 -13.00 4.61
N ARG A 75 -2.70 -13.70 5.60
CA ARG A 75 -2.46 -15.17 5.54
C ARG A 75 -3.73 -15.99 5.36
N ASP A 76 -4.84 -15.48 5.90
CA ASP A 76 -6.14 -16.16 5.88
C ASP A 76 -6.98 -15.77 4.66
N MET A 77 -6.40 -15.08 3.67
CA MET A 77 -7.11 -14.69 2.46
C MET A 77 -7.52 -15.95 1.66
N PRO A 78 -8.80 -16.08 1.26
CA PRO A 78 -9.24 -17.16 0.40
C PRO A 78 -8.44 -17.20 -0.92
N GLU A 79 -8.04 -18.40 -1.34
CA GLU A 79 -7.18 -18.60 -2.53
C GLU A 79 -7.78 -18.01 -3.81
N GLU A 80 -9.11 -18.02 -3.96
CA GLU A 80 -9.81 -17.43 -5.11
C GLU A 80 -9.59 -15.91 -5.20
N GLU A 81 -9.63 -15.25 -4.05
CA GLU A 81 -9.42 -13.82 -3.90
C GLU A 81 -7.93 -13.48 -4.15
N ARG A 82 -7.03 -14.33 -3.64
CA ARG A 82 -5.58 -14.24 -3.87
C ARG A 82 -5.21 -14.37 -5.35
N GLN A 83 -5.87 -15.27 -6.09
CA GLN A 83 -5.67 -15.47 -7.53
C GLN A 83 -6.19 -14.29 -8.35
N ALA A 84 -7.37 -13.75 -8.01
CA ALA A 84 -7.92 -12.57 -8.67
C ALA A 84 -6.98 -11.37 -8.54
N LEU A 85 -6.41 -11.18 -7.35
CA LEU A 85 -5.44 -10.12 -7.09
C LEU A 85 -4.17 -10.29 -7.94
N ASN A 86 -3.60 -11.50 -7.96
CA ASN A 86 -2.41 -11.81 -8.76
C ASN A 86 -2.61 -11.53 -10.27
N LEU A 87 -3.81 -11.77 -10.80
CA LEU A 87 -4.14 -11.48 -12.19
C LEU A 87 -4.20 -9.97 -12.47
N LEU A 88 -4.76 -9.17 -11.56
CA LEU A 88 -4.81 -7.71 -11.68
C LEU A 88 -3.41 -7.09 -11.67
N TYR A 89 -2.53 -7.57 -10.80
CA TYR A 89 -1.15 -7.06 -10.73
C TYR A 89 -0.26 -7.53 -11.88
N ARG A 90 -0.51 -8.71 -12.47
CA ARG A 90 0.20 -9.14 -13.69
C ARG A 90 -0.21 -8.37 -14.95
N ALA A 91 -1.36 -7.71 -14.93
CA ALA A 91 -1.92 -6.97 -16.05
C ALA A 91 -1.60 -5.46 -16.03
N SER A 92 -0.88 -4.97 -15.01
CA SER A 92 -0.44 -3.58 -14.87
C SER A 92 1.07 -3.43 -15.02
#